data_AF-A0A2H5WUJ8-F1
#
_entry.id   AF-A0A2H5WUJ8-F1
#
_cell.length_a   1.000
_cell.length_b   1.000
_cell.length_c   1.000
_cell.angle_alpha   90.00
_cell.angle_beta   90.00
_cell.angle_gamma   90.00
#
_symmetry.space_group_name_H-M   'P 1'
#
loop_
_entity.id
_entity.type
_entity.pdbx_description
1 polymer ?
#
loop_
_entity_poly.entity_id
_entity_poly.type
_entity_poly.pdbx_seq_one_letter_code
_entity_poly.pdbx_strand_id
1 'polypeptide(L)'
;MDELFGSEEMRSLVEKGQLRGYITIEELLQSLPEELEPEAIENALSFLESQGIQVLPDSEVADLELRKLAEEADREIEAIESEVIDDAVRWWIQQASRIPRLTPEQEQELALRVRAGDESARERLIQANLRLVIAIARHYTGRGLPLADLIQEGNLGLIKAASTFRPEKGTRFSTYASWWIRHQIGRALQEQAAVLRLPVHLMKSLRRVRQTAAILQQELGRKPTLHEIARHTGMSVEQVSNLLNAVARPLSLETPVGESEETTMLDLLMEEPPEELMEEIDLERLLTVLNDKEREVIRLRYGLGDTPQLTLEEIGQHMRLSRERVRQLEARAIEKLRKAIGS
;
A
#
# COMPACT_ATOMS: atom_id res chain seq x y z
N MET A 1 15.90 -9.94 25.15
CA MET A 1 14.92 -8.97 25.71
C MET A 1 15.33 -7.54 25.39
N ASP A 2 16.60 -7.18 25.58
CA ASP A 2 17.13 -5.82 25.29
C ASP A 2 17.14 -5.42 23.80
N GLU A 3 17.24 -6.35 22.85
CA GLU A 3 17.26 -5.99 21.42
C GLU A 3 15.87 -5.62 20.86
N LEU A 4 14.79 -6.21 21.40
CA LEU A 4 13.42 -5.96 20.95
C LEU A 4 12.82 -4.66 21.50
N PHE A 5 13.20 -4.28 22.72
CA PHE A 5 12.80 -3.04 23.38
C PHE A 5 13.88 -1.94 23.31
N GLY A 6 14.99 -2.22 22.64
CA GLY A 6 16.11 -1.30 22.48
C GLY A 6 15.92 -0.29 21.35
N SER A 7 14.99 -0.53 20.41
CA SER A 7 14.71 0.42 19.33
C SER A 7 14.06 1.69 19.87
N GLU A 8 14.49 2.85 19.36
CA GLU A 8 13.87 4.15 19.69
C GLU A 8 12.36 4.13 19.43
N GLU A 9 11.92 3.36 18.43
CA GLU A 9 10.53 3.21 18.02
C GLU A 9 9.69 2.47 19.08
N MET A 10 10.21 1.38 19.67
CA MET A 10 9.52 0.67 20.75
C MET A 10 9.49 1.47 22.05
N ARG A 11 10.56 2.22 22.36
CA ARG A 11 10.58 3.12 23.53
C ARG A 11 9.57 4.25 23.39
N SER A 12 9.53 4.89 22.22
CA SER A 12 8.50 5.91 21.91
C SER A 12 7.09 5.34 21.98
N LEU A 13 6.89 4.08 21.60
CA LEU A 13 5.60 3.43 21.64
C LEU A 13 5.17 3.13 23.08
N VAL A 14 6.08 2.65 23.93
CA VAL A 14 5.83 2.41 25.36
C VAL A 14 5.51 3.71 26.10
N GLU A 15 6.23 4.81 25.85
CA GLU A 15 5.91 6.12 26.45
C GLU A 15 4.52 6.64 26.04
N LYS A 16 4.18 6.53 24.74
CA LYS A 16 2.83 6.85 24.25
C LYS A 16 1.77 5.95 24.90
N GLY A 17 2.08 4.67 25.06
CA GLY A 17 1.23 3.67 25.69
C GLY A 17 0.97 3.94 27.17
N GLN A 18 1.99 4.34 27.92
CA GLN A 18 1.86 4.69 29.35
C GLN A 18 1.00 5.94 29.56
N LEU A 19 1.08 6.92 28.65
CA LEU A 19 0.25 8.13 28.70
C LEU A 19 -1.23 7.85 28.37
N ARG A 20 -1.48 6.94 27.42
CA ARG A 20 -2.83 6.62 26.93
C ARG A 20 -3.50 5.47 27.69
N GLY A 21 -2.73 4.65 28.40
CA GLY A 21 -3.16 3.36 28.93
C GLY A 21 -3.30 2.27 27.86
N TYR A 22 -3.00 2.59 26.59
CA TYR A 22 -3.09 1.65 25.47
C TYR A 22 -2.19 2.00 24.28
N ILE A 23 -1.88 1.01 23.45
CA ILE A 23 -1.23 1.15 22.14
C ILE A 23 -1.98 0.35 21.09
N THR A 24 -1.97 0.78 19.83
CA THR A 24 -2.72 0.04 18.82
C THR A 24 -1.98 -1.19 18.30
N ILE A 25 -2.68 -2.22 17.79
CA ILE A 25 -2.06 -3.39 17.14
C ILE A 25 -1.31 -2.93 15.89
N GLU A 26 -1.83 -1.93 15.18
CA GLU A 26 -1.12 -1.40 14.00
C GLU A 26 0.15 -0.66 14.42
N GLU A 27 0.10 0.13 15.49
CA GLU A 27 1.27 0.78 16.07
C GLU A 27 2.30 -0.25 16.57
N LEU A 28 1.85 -1.33 17.22
CA LEU A 28 2.71 -2.42 17.70
C LEU A 28 3.32 -3.24 16.55
N LEU A 29 2.55 -3.55 15.51
CA LEU A 29 3.05 -4.27 14.33
C LEU A 29 4.04 -3.41 13.53
N GLN A 30 3.91 -2.08 13.57
CA GLN A 30 4.84 -1.18 12.90
C GLN A 30 6.20 -1.07 13.61
N SER A 31 6.22 -1.21 14.93
CA SER A 31 7.43 -1.13 15.76
C SER A 31 8.17 -2.46 15.91
N LEU A 32 7.54 -3.57 15.50
CA LEU A 32 8.05 -4.91 15.64
C LEU A 32 8.76 -5.42 14.35
N PRO A 33 9.82 -6.25 14.48
CA PRO A 33 10.43 -6.95 13.34
C PRO A 33 9.46 -7.91 12.64
N GLU A 34 9.67 -8.16 11.34
CA GLU A 34 8.83 -9.08 10.53
C GLU A 34 8.96 -10.54 10.93
N GLU A 35 10.16 -10.96 11.34
CA GLU A 35 10.44 -12.29 11.85
C GLU A 35 10.51 -12.25 13.37
N LEU A 36 9.45 -12.74 14.00
CA LEU A 36 9.36 -12.84 15.44
C LEU A 36 9.07 -14.28 15.85
N GLU A 37 9.86 -14.75 16.79
CA GLU A 37 9.53 -15.99 17.49
C GLU A 37 8.28 -15.79 18.36
N PRO A 38 7.40 -16.80 18.45
CA PRO A 38 6.20 -16.72 19.29
C PRO A 38 6.47 -16.27 20.73
N GLU A 39 7.59 -16.72 21.32
CA GLU A 39 7.98 -16.31 22.68
C GLU A 39 8.36 -14.83 22.79
N ALA A 40 8.96 -14.26 21.74
CA ALA A 40 9.32 -12.85 21.71
C ALA A 40 8.08 -11.94 21.72
N ILE A 41 7.04 -12.32 20.98
CA ILE A 41 5.75 -11.62 20.93
C ILE A 41 5.03 -11.74 22.27
N GLU A 42 4.98 -12.94 22.85
CA GLU A 42 4.36 -13.17 24.15
C GLU A 42 5.04 -12.36 25.25
N ASN A 43 6.38 -12.32 25.26
CA ASN A 43 7.14 -11.51 26.20
C ASN A 43 6.86 -10.02 25.99
N ALA A 44 6.66 -9.58 24.74
CA ALA A 44 6.35 -8.19 24.45
C ALA A 44 4.96 -7.80 24.95
N LEU A 45 3.94 -8.63 24.70
CA LEU A 45 2.58 -8.43 25.19
C LEU A 45 2.52 -8.45 26.72
N SER A 46 3.14 -9.45 27.36
CA SER A 46 3.21 -9.53 28.83
C SER A 46 3.96 -8.35 29.46
N PHE A 47 5.01 -7.85 28.79
CA PHE A 47 5.72 -6.65 29.24
C PHE A 47 4.82 -5.41 29.18
N LEU A 48 4.12 -5.20 28.07
CA LEU A 48 3.19 -4.07 27.89
C LEU A 48 2.05 -4.12 28.92
N GLU A 49 1.46 -5.29 29.15
CA GLU A 49 0.46 -5.50 30.20
C GLU A 49 1.00 -5.24 31.61
N SER A 50 2.24 -5.66 31.91
CA SER A 50 2.89 -5.40 33.20
C SER A 50 3.14 -3.91 33.46
N GLN A 51 3.23 -3.12 32.40
CA GLN A 51 3.36 -1.65 32.45
C GLN A 51 1.99 -0.95 32.45
N GLY A 52 0.89 -1.70 32.51
CA GLY A 52 -0.48 -1.16 32.48
C GLY A 52 -0.93 -0.67 31.11
N ILE A 53 -0.24 -1.08 30.03
CA ILE A 53 -0.52 -0.67 28.66
C ILE A 53 -1.26 -1.81 27.97
N GLN A 54 -2.52 -1.59 27.62
CA GLN A 54 -3.28 -2.56 26.83
C GLN A 54 -2.91 -2.45 25.34
N VAL A 55 -2.70 -3.58 24.69
CA VAL A 55 -2.52 -3.63 23.23
C VAL A 55 -3.88 -3.80 22.60
N LEU A 56 -4.34 -2.73 21.98
CA LEU A 56 -5.69 -2.57 21.48
C LEU A 56 -5.66 -2.57 19.94
N PRO A 57 -6.51 -3.25 19.18
CA PRO A 57 -6.68 -3.05 17.73
C PRO A 57 -6.73 -1.56 17.32
N ASP A 58 -6.36 -1.20 16.08
CA ASP A 58 -6.71 0.15 15.54
C ASP A 58 -8.24 0.36 15.53
N SER A 59 -8.97 -0.76 15.49
CA SER A 59 -10.39 -0.82 15.72
C SER A 59 -10.79 -0.75 17.19
N GLU A 60 -9.93 -0.67 18.20
CA GLU A 60 -10.30 -0.61 19.64
C GLU A 60 -10.70 0.74 20.21
N VAL A 61 -10.60 1.80 19.41
CA VAL A 61 -11.51 2.95 19.60
C VAL A 61 -12.96 2.58 19.19
N ALA A 62 -13.13 1.57 18.32
CA ALA A 62 -14.40 0.96 17.91
C ALA A 62 -14.68 -0.42 18.57
N ASP A 63 -13.75 -1.08 19.26
CA ASP A 63 -13.92 -2.47 19.76
C ASP A 63 -14.45 -2.51 21.21
N LEU A 64 -14.64 -1.35 21.86
CA LEU A 64 -15.69 -1.26 22.87
C LEU A 64 -17.07 -1.65 22.26
N GLU A 65 -17.23 -1.46 20.94
CA GLU A 65 -18.34 -1.99 20.13
C GLU A 65 -18.05 -3.42 19.62
N LEU A 66 -16.81 -3.90 19.54
CA LEU A 66 -16.47 -5.25 19.04
C LEU A 66 -16.57 -6.35 20.11
N ARG A 67 -16.45 -5.99 21.39
CA ARG A 67 -17.01 -6.82 22.48
C ARG A 67 -18.53 -6.98 22.34
N LYS A 68 -19.23 -5.98 21.77
CA LYS A 68 -20.63 -6.13 21.34
C LYS A 68 -20.75 -6.86 19.99
N LEU A 69 -19.81 -6.74 19.03
CA LEU A 69 -19.83 -7.54 17.79
C LEU A 69 -19.56 -9.03 18.00
N ALA A 70 -18.79 -9.43 19.02
CA ALA A 70 -18.72 -10.84 19.39
C ALA A 70 -20.11 -11.36 19.84
N GLU A 71 -20.96 -10.52 20.43
CA GLU A 71 -22.37 -10.81 20.74
C GLU A 71 -23.31 -10.59 19.53
N GLU A 72 -23.01 -9.65 18.62
CA GLU A 72 -23.80 -9.28 17.44
C GLU A 72 -23.38 -10.00 16.14
N ALA A 73 -22.46 -10.96 16.21
CA ALA A 73 -22.00 -11.75 15.07
C ALA A 73 -23.15 -12.45 14.32
N ASP A 74 -24.32 -12.63 14.94
CA ASP A 74 -25.52 -13.15 14.27
C ASP A 74 -26.17 -12.11 13.32
N ARG A 75 -26.13 -10.81 13.65
CA ARG A 75 -26.65 -9.72 12.78
C ARG A 75 -25.76 -9.45 11.57
N GLU A 76 -24.45 -9.59 11.71
CA GLU A 76 -23.53 -9.41 10.58
C GLU A 76 -23.60 -10.58 9.59
N ILE A 77 -23.95 -11.78 10.04
CA ILE A 77 -24.21 -12.94 9.18
C ILE A 77 -25.53 -12.77 8.39
N GLU A 78 -26.54 -12.11 8.95
CA GLU A 78 -27.75 -11.72 8.19
C GLU A 78 -27.43 -10.64 7.13
N ALA A 79 -26.54 -9.70 7.40
CA ALA A 79 -26.14 -8.68 6.41
C ALA A 79 -25.41 -9.28 5.18
N ILE A 80 -24.74 -10.42 5.37
CA ILE A 80 -24.05 -11.21 4.31
C ILE A 80 -25.06 -11.79 3.30
N GLU A 81 -26.34 -11.92 3.63
CA GLU A 81 -27.37 -12.34 2.66
C GLU A 81 -27.70 -11.25 1.63
N SER A 82 -27.30 -10.00 1.87
CA SER A 82 -27.70 -8.84 1.03
C SER A 82 -26.63 -8.33 0.06
N GLU A 83 -25.37 -8.76 0.19
CA GLU A 83 -24.28 -8.39 -0.73
C GLU A 83 -23.90 -9.55 -1.66
N VAL A 84 -23.41 -9.22 -2.86
CA VAL A 84 -22.95 -10.17 -3.88
C VAL A 84 -21.66 -10.86 -3.43
N ILE A 85 -21.80 -11.78 -2.48
CA ILE A 85 -20.74 -12.68 -2.01
C ILE A 85 -20.88 -13.98 -2.79
N ASP A 86 -19.77 -14.53 -3.27
CA ASP A 86 -19.70 -15.83 -3.93
C ASP A 86 -20.48 -16.88 -3.12
N ASP A 87 -21.32 -17.67 -3.79
CA ASP A 87 -22.19 -18.68 -3.18
C ASP A 87 -21.39 -19.70 -2.35
N ALA A 88 -20.13 -19.97 -2.73
CA ALA A 88 -19.23 -20.83 -1.96
C ALA A 88 -18.85 -20.23 -0.60
N VAL A 89 -18.57 -18.92 -0.56
CA VAL A 89 -18.22 -18.20 0.67
C VAL A 89 -19.43 -18.10 1.59
N ARG A 90 -20.62 -17.82 1.03
CA ARG A 90 -21.88 -17.82 1.77
C ARG A 90 -22.17 -19.18 2.43
N TRP A 91 -22.01 -20.27 1.69
CA TRP A 91 -22.17 -21.62 2.23
C TRP A 91 -21.21 -21.91 3.39
N TRP A 92 -19.94 -21.52 3.25
CA TRP A 92 -18.93 -21.73 4.29
C TRP A 92 -19.23 -20.94 5.57
N ILE A 93 -19.64 -19.67 5.44
CA ILE A 93 -20.06 -18.84 6.57
C ILE A 93 -21.25 -19.48 7.30
N GLN A 94 -22.22 -20.03 6.56
CA GLN A 94 -23.35 -20.76 7.16
C GLN A 94 -22.92 -22.05 7.87
N GLN A 95 -21.88 -22.74 7.40
CA GLN A 95 -21.34 -23.89 8.13
C GLN A 95 -20.65 -23.44 9.42
N ALA A 96 -19.84 -22.39 9.36
CA ALA A 96 -19.15 -21.85 10.53
C ALA A 96 -20.12 -21.32 11.61
N SER A 97 -21.28 -20.78 11.20
CA SER A 97 -22.28 -20.24 12.13
C SER A 97 -22.99 -21.32 12.95
N ARG A 98 -23.10 -22.55 12.43
CA ARG A 98 -23.75 -23.71 13.07
C ARG A 98 -22.90 -24.32 14.20
N ILE A 99 -21.61 -23.99 14.26
CA ILE A 99 -20.71 -24.53 15.27
C ILE A 99 -20.99 -23.83 16.61
N PRO A 100 -21.25 -24.57 17.69
CA PRO A 100 -21.52 -23.98 18.99
C PRO A 100 -20.28 -23.30 19.56
N ARG A 101 -20.50 -22.16 20.24
CA ARG A 101 -19.45 -21.44 20.95
C ARG A 101 -18.97 -22.23 22.16
N LEU A 102 -17.70 -22.07 22.50
CA LEU A 102 -17.11 -22.65 23.69
C LEU A 102 -17.34 -21.75 24.91
N THR A 103 -17.55 -22.35 26.08
CA THR A 103 -17.48 -21.62 27.34
C THR A 103 -16.01 -21.40 27.74
N PRO A 104 -15.70 -20.43 28.62
CA PRO A 104 -14.32 -20.20 29.08
C PRO A 104 -13.66 -21.45 29.66
N GLU A 105 -14.42 -22.28 30.38
CA GLU A 105 -13.92 -23.53 30.96
C GLU A 105 -13.59 -24.57 29.88
N GLN A 106 -14.42 -24.65 28.83
CA GLN A 106 -14.19 -25.53 27.69
C GLN A 106 -12.98 -25.07 26.86
N GLU A 107 -12.81 -23.76 26.67
CA GLU A 107 -11.61 -23.20 26.02
C GLU A 107 -10.34 -23.61 26.77
N GLN A 108 -10.36 -23.49 28.10
CA GLN A 108 -9.23 -23.85 28.95
C GLN A 108 -8.93 -25.35 28.91
N GLU A 109 -9.95 -26.21 28.99
CA GLU A 109 -9.79 -27.66 28.88
C GLU A 109 -9.21 -28.06 27.52
N LEU A 110 -9.77 -27.53 26.42
CA LEU A 110 -9.30 -27.83 25.08
C LEU A 110 -7.86 -27.37 24.90
N ALA A 111 -7.51 -26.16 25.34
CA ALA A 111 -6.16 -25.65 25.20
C ALA A 111 -5.11 -26.46 25.98
N LEU A 112 -5.44 -26.95 27.18
CA LEU A 112 -4.58 -27.87 27.93
C LEU A 112 -4.36 -29.19 27.16
N ARG A 113 -5.41 -29.73 26.54
CA ARG A 113 -5.31 -30.95 25.71
C ARG A 113 -4.50 -30.70 24.44
N VAL A 114 -4.65 -29.55 23.80
CA VAL A 114 -3.82 -29.15 22.65
C VAL A 114 -2.34 -29.14 23.02
N ARG A 115 -1.98 -28.62 24.19
CA ARG A 115 -0.60 -28.67 24.70
C ARG A 115 -0.09 -30.10 24.94
N ALA A 116 -0.99 -31.02 25.27
CA ALA A 116 -0.67 -32.44 25.38
C ALA A 116 -0.57 -33.16 24.02
N GLY A 117 -0.75 -32.45 22.90
CA GLY A 117 -0.65 -33.01 21.54
C GLY A 117 -1.96 -33.61 21.02
N ASP A 118 -3.11 -33.27 21.61
CA ASP A 118 -4.42 -33.75 21.15
C ASP A 118 -4.91 -32.96 19.94
N GLU A 119 -4.77 -33.55 18.75
CA GLU A 119 -5.20 -32.93 17.49
C GLU A 119 -6.72 -32.73 17.42
N SER A 120 -7.51 -33.61 18.03
CA SER A 120 -8.97 -33.46 18.04
C SER A 120 -9.41 -32.25 18.86
N ALA A 121 -8.70 -31.97 19.95
CA ALA A 121 -8.92 -30.77 20.75
C ALA A 121 -8.53 -29.51 19.98
N ARG A 122 -7.46 -29.58 19.18
CA ARG A 122 -6.98 -28.49 18.35
C ARG A 122 -7.98 -28.14 17.25
N GLU A 123 -8.45 -29.14 16.52
CA GLU A 123 -9.49 -28.97 15.50
C GLU A 123 -10.76 -28.35 16.08
N ARG A 124 -11.21 -28.84 17.25
CA ARG A 124 -12.41 -28.31 17.91
C ARG A 124 -12.22 -26.86 18.38
N LEU A 125 -11.05 -26.51 18.89
CA LEU A 125 -10.72 -25.14 19.30
C LEU A 125 -10.72 -24.19 18.10
N ILE A 126 -10.16 -24.62 16.96
CA ILE A 126 -10.15 -23.85 15.70
C ILE A 126 -11.58 -23.68 15.17
N GLN A 127 -12.33 -24.79 15.04
CA GLN A 127 -13.69 -24.80 14.51
C GLN A 127 -14.63 -23.87 15.26
N ALA A 128 -14.56 -23.88 16.60
CA ALA A 128 -15.39 -23.01 17.44
C ALA A 128 -15.09 -21.50 17.27
N ASN A 129 -13.92 -21.16 16.74
CA ASN A 129 -13.44 -19.79 16.58
C ASN A 129 -13.42 -19.31 15.12
N LEU A 130 -13.95 -20.07 14.16
CA LEU A 130 -14.03 -19.63 12.75
C LEU A 130 -14.84 -18.33 12.57
N ARG A 131 -15.86 -18.13 13.42
CA ARG A 131 -16.69 -16.91 13.43
C ARG A 131 -15.87 -15.66 13.75
N LEU A 132 -14.87 -15.77 14.63
CA LEU A 132 -13.97 -14.68 14.97
C LEU A 132 -13.14 -14.26 13.75
N VAL A 133 -12.68 -15.22 12.96
CA VAL A 133 -11.91 -14.94 11.73
C VAL A 133 -12.76 -14.17 10.73
N ILE A 134 -14.01 -14.58 10.50
CA ILE A 134 -14.94 -13.90 9.59
C ILE A 134 -15.15 -12.44 10.03
N ALA A 135 -15.43 -12.22 11.32
CA ALA A 135 -15.64 -10.89 11.87
C ALA A 135 -14.41 -9.99 11.66
N ILE A 136 -13.21 -10.50 11.96
CA ILE A 136 -11.97 -9.74 11.76
C ILE A 136 -11.70 -9.47 10.28
N ALA A 137 -11.81 -10.48 9.41
CA ALA A 137 -11.52 -10.38 7.97
C ALA A 137 -12.41 -9.35 7.26
N ARG A 138 -13.66 -9.20 7.70
CA ARG A 138 -14.63 -8.24 7.15
C ARG A 138 -14.11 -6.79 7.21
N HIS A 139 -13.36 -6.41 8.25
CA HIS A 139 -12.75 -5.08 8.39
C HIS A 139 -11.62 -4.79 7.39
N TYR A 140 -11.10 -5.82 6.72
CA TYR A 140 -10.04 -5.73 5.74
C TYR A 140 -10.54 -5.82 4.28
N THR A 141 -11.86 -5.92 4.08
CA THR A 141 -12.47 -5.90 2.75
C THR A 141 -12.19 -4.57 2.03
N GLY A 142 -12.16 -4.61 0.69
CA GLY A 142 -11.88 -3.43 -0.14
C GLY A 142 -10.41 -2.97 -0.14
N ARG A 143 -9.49 -3.71 0.48
CA ARG A 143 -8.04 -3.39 0.53
C ARG A 143 -7.19 -4.09 -0.52
N GLY A 144 -7.80 -4.74 -1.51
CA GLY A 144 -7.13 -5.35 -2.66
C GLY A 144 -7.12 -6.88 -2.70
N LEU A 145 -7.60 -7.56 -1.65
CA LEU A 145 -7.87 -9.00 -1.65
C LEU A 145 -9.38 -9.27 -1.48
N PRO A 146 -9.93 -10.31 -2.12
CA PRO A 146 -11.31 -10.72 -1.91
C PRO A 146 -11.52 -11.30 -0.50
N LEU A 147 -12.76 -11.26 0.00
CA LEU A 147 -13.09 -11.70 1.36
C LEU A 147 -12.72 -13.17 1.61
N ALA A 148 -12.88 -14.05 0.61
CA ALA A 148 -12.49 -15.45 0.70
C ALA A 148 -11.01 -15.60 1.08
N ASP A 149 -10.13 -14.88 0.38
CA ASP A 149 -8.68 -14.94 0.61
C ASP A 149 -8.32 -14.37 1.98
N LEU A 150 -8.96 -13.27 2.39
CA LEU A 150 -8.78 -12.69 3.73
C LEU A 150 -9.19 -13.68 4.84
N ILE A 151 -10.29 -14.40 4.65
CA ILE A 151 -10.74 -15.45 5.58
C ILE A 151 -9.72 -16.59 5.62
N GLN A 152 -9.21 -17.03 4.47
CA GLN A 152 -8.23 -18.11 4.41
C GLN A 152 -6.92 -17.74 5.11
N GLU A 153 -6.41 -16.53 4.89
CA GLU A 153 -5.23 -16.01 5.58
C GLU A 153 -5.49 -15.87 7.08
N GLY A 154 -6.66 -15.36 7.46
CA GLY A 154 -7.07 -15.31 8.86
C GLY A 154 -7.14 -16.70 9.52
N ASN A 155 -7.61 -17.72 8.80
CA ASN A 155 -7.65 -19.10 9.27
C ASN A 155 -6.23 -19.65 9.53
N LEU A 156 -5.24 -19.31 8.69
CA LEU A 156 -3.84 -19.65 8.94
C LEU A 156 -3.32 -19.01 10.23
N GLY A 157 -3.69 -17.75 10.49
CA GLY A 157 -3.40 -17.06 11.75
C GLY A 157 -4.02 -17.76 12.96
N LEU A 158 -5.30 -18.15 12.86
CA LEU A 158 -6.01 -18.88 13.91
C LEU A 158 -5.38 -20.25 14.19
N ILE A 159 -5.00 -21.00 13.15
CA ILE A 159 -4.32 -22.30 13.26
C ILE A 159 -3.00 -22.15 14.02
N LYS A 160 -2.24 -21.09 13.73
CA LYS A 160 -0.99 -20.76 14.44
C LYS A 160 -1.27 -20.37 15.90
N ALA A 161 -2.29 -19.57 16.16
CA ALA A 161 -2.71 -19.22 17.52
C ALA A 161 -3.08 -20.47 18.33
N ALA A 162 -3.89 -21.37 17.78
CA ALA A 162 -4.31 -22.60 18.45
C ALA A 162 -3.11 -23.49 18.83
N SER A 163 -2.06 -23.53 17.99
CA SER A 163 -0.85 -24.34 18.28
C SER A 163 0.08 -23.74 19.32
N THR A 164 0.04 -22.42 19.53
CA THR A 164 1.01 -21.70 20.38
C THR A 164 0.40 -21.18 21.68
N PHE A 165 -0.92 -21.22 21.82
CA PHE A 165 -1.63 -20.64 22.96
C PHE A 165 -1.27 -21.30 24.30
N ARG A 166 -1.04 -20.47 25.32
CA ARG A 166 -0.70 -20.89 26.70
C ARG A 166 -1.77 -20.42 27.69
N PRO A 167 -2.64 -21.33 28.18
CA PRO A 167 -3.72 -20.98 29.12
C PRO A 167 -3.24 -20.48 30.48
N GLU A 168 -1.99 -20.82 30.86
CA GLU A 168 -1.44 -20.51 32.18
C GLU A 168 -1.22 -19.00 32.39
N LYS A 169 -1.20 -18.23 31.30
CA LYS A 169 -1.02 -16.77 31.31
C LYS A 169 -2.31 -16.00 31.60
N GLY A 170 -3.46 -16.67 31.72
CA GLY A 170 -4.73 -16.06 32.14
C GLY A 170 -5.43 -15.19 31.09
N THR A 171 -4.94 -15.15 29.85
CA THR A 171 -5.57 -14.42 28.74
C THR A 171 -6.62 -15.29 28.03
N ARG A 172 -7.70 -14.66 27.53
CA ARG A 172 -8.71 -15.37 26.73
C ARG A 172 -8.14 -15.77 25.37
N PHE A 173 -8.52 -16.95 24.88
CA PHE A 173 -8.06 -17.43 23.58
C PHE A 173 -8.43 -16.47 22.44
N SER A 174 -9.65 -15.91 22.47
CA SER A 174 -10.12 -14.94 21.47
C SER A 174 -9.22 -13.71 21.37
N THR A 175 -8.74 -13.18 22.50
CA THR A 175 -7.80 -12.04 22.53
C THR A 175 -6.49 -12.40 21.85
N TYR A 176 -5.91 -13.55 22.19
CA TYR A 176 -4.66 -14.04 21.61
C TYR A 176 -4.80 -14.35 20.11
N ALA A 177 -5.86 -15.06 19.72
CA ALA A 177 -6.12 -15.44 18.34
C ALA A 177 -6.35 -14.21 17.45
N SER A 178 -7.05 -13.19 17.96
CA SER A 178 -7.31 -11.96 17.19
C SER A 178 -6.02 -11.25 16.76
N TRP A 179 -4.93 -11.34 17.55
CA TRP A 179 -3.63 -10.79 17.15
C TRP A 179 -3.06 -11.55 15.95
N TRP A 180 -3.01 -12.89 16.04
CA TRP A 180 -2.46 -13.73 14.96
C TRP A 180 -3.26 -13.65 13.66
N ILE A 181 -4.59 -13.58 13.76
CA ILE A 181 -5.48 -13.41 12.61
C ILE A 181 -5.17 -12.09 11.90
N ARG A 182 -5.10 -10.97 12.63
CA ARG A 182 -4.79 -9.65 12.04
C ARG A 182 -3.37 -9.59 11.49
N HIS A 183 -2.40 -10.16 12.19
CA HIS A 183 -1.02 -10.22 11.72
C HIS A 183 -0.92 -10.96 10.38
N GLN A 184 -1.54 -12.14 10.29
CA GLN A 184 -1.52 -12.94 9.07
C GLN A 184 -2.26 -12.26 7.91
N ILE A 185 -3.44 -11.68 8.16
CA ILE A 185 -4.19 -10.90 7.15
C ILE A 185 -3.39 -9.68 6.70
N GLY A 186 -2.81 -8.93 7.64
CA GLY A 186 -2.01 -7.74 7.35
C GLY A 186 -0.77 -8.07 6.51
N ARG A 187 -0.11 -9.18 6.84
CA ARG A 187 1.01 -9.71 6.05
C ARG A 187 0.57 -10.11 4.65
N ALA A 188 -0.53 -10.84 4.50
CA ALA A 188 -1.06 -11.24 3.21
C ALA A 188 -1.43 -10.03 2.34
N LEU A 189 -2.04 -9.00 2.92
CA LEU A 189 -2.32 -7.75 2.20
C LEU A 189 -1.05 -7.07 1.70
N GLN A 190 0.03 -7.08 2.48
CA GLN A 190 1.31 -6.52 2.04
C GLN A 190 1.99 -7.35 0.95
N GLU A 191 1.87 -8.68 1.02
CA GLU A 191 2.51 -9.61 0.09
C GLU A 191 1.72 -9.79 -1.23
N GLN A 192 0.38 -9.73 -1.18
CA GLN A 192 -0.50 -10.22 -2.24
C GLN A 192 -1.47 -9.17 -2.80
N ALA A 193 -1.78 -8.07 -2.07
CA ALA A 193 -2.83 -7.12 -2.52
C ALA A 193 -2.40 -6.18 -3.66
N ALA A 194 -1.12 -6.14 -4.02
CA ALA A 194 -0.61 -5.29 -5.09
C ALA A 194 -0.16 -6.13 -6.29
N VAL A 195 -0.66 -5.80 -7.48
CA VAL A 195 -0.23 -6.39 -8.76
C VAL A 195 1.29 -6.24 -8.96
N LEU A 196 1.84 -5.10 -8.54
CA LEU A 196 3.28 -4.85 -8.49
C LEU A 196 3.75 -4.85 -7.04
N ARG A 197 4.53 -5.88 -6.68
CA ARG A 197 5.08 -6.03 -5.34
C ARG A 197 6.16 -4.98 -5.06
N LEU A 198 5.93 -4.15 -4.05
CA LEU A 198 6.92 -3.23 -3.52
C LEU A 198 7.54 -3.79 -2.24
N PRO A 199 8.88 -3.72 -2.06
CA PRO A 199 9.54 -4.06 -0.81
C PRO A 199 8.98 -3.29 0.40
N VAL A 200 8.94 -3.92 1.58
CA VAL A 200 8.32 -3.35 2.78
C VAL A 200 8.94 -2.02 3.21
N HIS A 201 10.25 -1.86 3.06
CA HIS A 201 10.93 -0.59 3.37
C HIS A 201 10.50 0.56 2.45
N LEU A 202 10.15 0.28 1.18
CA LEU A 202 9.58 1.29 0.28
C LEU A 202 8.14 1.63 0.67
N MET A 203 7.35 0.65 1.11
CA MET A 203 6.00 0.88 1.63
C MET A 203 6.02 1.74 2.91
N LYS A 204 6.93 1.46 3.85
CA LYS A 204 7.14 2.29 5.05
C LYS A 204 7.52 3.73 4.68
N SER A 205 8.46 3.88 3.73
CA SER A 205 8.91 5.19 3.24
C SER A 205 7.78 5.96 2.56
N LEU A 206 6.99 5.31 1.71
CA LEU A 206 5.82 5.87 1.05
C LEU A 206 4.75 6.32 2.05
N ARG A 207 4.44 5.50 3.06
CA ARG A 207 3.45 5.85 4.10
C ARG A 207 3.90 7.09 4.86
N ARG A 208 5.17 7.15 5.27
CA ARG A 208 5.76 8.35 5.90
C ARG A 208 5.59 9.57 5.00
N VAL A 209 5.94 9.47 3.71
CA VAL A 209 5.75 10.54 2.73
C VAL A 209 4.28 10.99 2.63
N ARG A 210 3.33 10.05 2.55
CA ARG A 210 1.88 10.37 2.48
C ARG A 210 1.35 11.01 3.76
N GLN A 211 1.77 10.52 4.93
CA GLN A 211 1.36 11.06 6.21
C GLN A 211 1.89 12.48 6.42
N THR A 212 3.17 12.71 6.11
CA THR A 212 3.76 14.05 6.10
C THR A 212 3.05 14.96 5.10
N ALA A 213 2.73 14.48 3.91
CA ALA A 213 1.96 15.26 2.94
C ALA A 213 0.56 15.63 3.46
N ALA A 214 -0.14 14.73 4.17
CA ALA A 214 -1.44 15.01 4.76
C ALA A 214 -1.36 16.04 5.89
N ILE A 215 -0.37 15.93 6.78
CA ILE A 215 -0.12 16.91 7.86
C ILE A 215 0.18 18.28 7.26
N LEU A 216 1.11 18.36 6.31
CA LEU A 216 1.46 19.61 5.63
C LEU A 216 0.27 20.20 4.85
N GLN A 217 -0.57 19.36 4.26
CA GLN A 217 -1.78 19.82 3.57
C GLN A 217 -2.76 20.47 4.55
N GLN A 218 -2.90 19.91 5.75
CA GLN A 218 -3.76 20.47 6.80
C GLN A 218 -3.21 21.80 7.35
N GLU A 219 -1.90 21.89 7.58
CA GLU A 219 -1.25 23.12 8.09
C GLU A 219 -1.23 24.25 7.06
N LEU A 220 -0.94 23.93 5.79
CA LEU A 220 -0.78 24.92 4.72
C LEU A 220 -2.12 25.29 4.06
N GLY A 221 -3.18 24.51 4.27
CA GLY A 221 -4.47 24.68 3.59
C GLY A 221 -4.42 24.47 2.07
N ARG A 222 -3.31 23.94 1.53
CA ARG A 222 -3.09 23.65 0.11
C ARG A 222 -2.30 22.36 -0.05
N LYS A 223 -2.31 21.77 -1.26
CA LYS A 223 -1.45 20.63 -1.57
C LYS A 223 0.04 21.03 -1.39
N PRO A 224 0.83 20.28 -0.60
CA PRO A 224 2.24 20.57 -0.38
C PRO A 224 3.07 20.25 -1.63
N THR A 225 4.17 20.97 -1.81
CA THR A 225 5.12 20.75 -2.90
C THR A 225 6.08 19.61 -2.58
N LEU A 226 6.66 18.97 -3.60
CA LEU A 226 7.64 17.90 -3.41
C LEU A 226 8.86 18.32 -2.57
N HIS A 227 9.27 19.58 -2.69
CA HIS A 227 10.38 20.15 -1.91
C HIS A 227 10.02 20.33 -0.43
N GLU A 228 8.78 20.72 -0.12
CA GLU A 228 8.29 20.85 1.26
C GLU A 228 8.20 19.48 1.94
N ILE A 229 7.68 18.49 1.23
CA ILE A 229 7.61 17.10 1.71
C ILE A 229 9.02 16.56 1.96
N ALA A 230 9.92 16.69 0.99
CA ALA A 230 11.32 16.26 1.08
C ALA A 230 12.05 16.86 2.29
N ARG A 231 11.85 18.16 2.56
CA ARG A 231 12.45 18.85 3.71
C ARG A 231 11.96 18.28 5.05
N HIS A 232 10.68 17.94 5.15
CA HIS A 232 10.10 17.38 6.38
C HIS A 232 10.42 15.89 6.56
N THR A 233 10.51 15.12 5.48
CA THR A 233 10.84 13.69 5.56
C THR A 233 12.34 13.41 5.64
N GLY A 234 13.19 14.42 5.38
CA GLY A 234 14.65 14.26 5.32
C GLY A 234 15.14 13.52 4.07
N MET A 235 14.30 13.40 3.03
CA MET A 235 14.59 12.69 1.79
C MET A 235 14.96 13.68 0.67
N SER A 236 15.63 13.21 -0.38
CA SER A 236 15.81 14.03 -1.59
C SER A 236 14.50 14.18 -2.38
N VAL A 237 14.38 15.28 -3.14
CA VAL A 237 13.19 15.55 -3.97
C VAL A 237 12.98 14.43 -5.01
N GLU A 238 14.07 13.91 -5.58
CA GLU A 238 14.03 12.78 -6.52
C GLU A 238 13.52 11.50 -5.86
N GLN A 239 13.97 11.18 -4.64
CA GLN A 239 13.48 10.01 -3.90
C GLN A 239 11.98 10.12 -3.59
N VAL A 240 11.50 11.31 -3.17
CA VAL A 240 10.08 11.53 -2.92
C VAL A 240 9.27 11.39 -4.22
N SER A 241 9.77 11.94 -5.34
CA SER A 241 9.13 11.80 -6.65
C SER A 241 9.05 10.34 -7.09
N ASN A 242 10.15 9.60 -6.97
CA ASN A 242 10.21 8.19 -7.34
C ASN A 242 9.27 7.33 -6.46
N LEU A 243 9.22 7.59 -5.15
CA LEU A 243 8.31 6.89 -4.25
C LEU A 243 6.84 7.15 -4.59
N LEU A 244 6.47 8.38 -4.93
CA LEU A 244 5.10 8.71 -5.33
C LEU A 244 4.71 8.08 -6.68
N ASN A 245 5.66 8.01 -7.62
CA ASN A 245 5.45 7.42 -8.94
C ASN A 245 5.46 5.88 -8.91
N ALA A 246 6.19 5.25 -7.98
CA ALA A 246 6.28 3.79 -7.86
C ALA A 246 4.94 3.10 -7.54
N VAL A 247 3.92 3.87 -7.16
CA VAL A 247 2.60 3.38 -6.71
C VAL A 247 1.51 3.73 -7.72
N ALA A 248 1.89 4.09 -8.95
CA ALA A 248 0.93 4.24 -10.02
C ALA A 248 0.13 2.94 -10.14
N ARG A 249 -1.20 3.02 -9.98
CA ARG A 249 -2.07 1.85 -10.17
C ARG A 249 -1.92 1.43 -11.63
N PRO A 250 -1.61 0.15 -11.91
CA PRO A 250 -1.53 -0.32 -13.29
C PRO A 250 -2.89 -0.09 -13.94
N LEU A 251 -2.88 0.56 -15.10
CA LEU A 251 -4.06 0.71 -15.95
C LEU A 251 -4.22 -0.57 -16.75
N SER A 252 -5.47 -1.03 -16.92
CA SER A 252 -5.73 -2.16 -17.81
C SER A 252 -5.49 -1.72 -19.25
N LEU A 253 -4.78 -2.55 -20.02
CA LEU A 253 -4.58 -2.33 -21.45
C LEU A 253 -5.89 -2.46 -22.26
N GLU A 254 -6.89 -3.12 -21.68
CA GLU A 254 -8.23 -3.24 -22.28
C GLU A 254 -9.14 -2.05 -21.94
N THR A 255 -8.64 -1.06 -21.19
CA THR A 255 -9.43 0.15 -20.90
C THR A 255 -9.69 0.89 -22.22
N PRO A 256 -10.96 1.16 -22.60
CA PRO A 256 -11.26 1.94 -23.79
C PRO A 256 -10.74 3.37 -23.63
N VAL A 257 -10.28 3.96 -24.73
CA VAL A 257 -9.71 5.31 -24.75
C VAL A 257 -10.64 6.23 -25.53
N GLY A 258 -11.24 7.20 -24.83
CA GLY A 258 -12.18 8.17 -25.42
C GLY A 258 -13.65 7.76 -25.26
N GLU A 259 -14.52 8.32 -26.09
CA GLU A 259 -15.98 8.04 -26.08
C GLU A 259 -16.36 6.83 -26.95
N SER A 260 -15.43 6.31 -27.74
CA SER A 260 -15.62 5.16 -28.62
C SER A 260 -15.17 3.89 -27.89
N GLU A 261 -16.07 2.91 -27.75
CA GLU A 261 -15.75 1.59 -27.16
C GLU A 261 -14.81 0.75 -28.05
N GLU A 262 -14.51 1.21 -29.27
CA GLU A 262 -13.75 0.44 -30.27
C GLU A 262 -12.23 0.57 -30.14
N THR A 263 -11.71 1.58 -29.45
CA THR A 263 -10.26 1.80 -29.33
C THR A 263 -9.80 1.54 -27.91
N THR A 264 -8.94 0.54 -27.73
CA THR A 264 -8.37 0.21 -26.43
C THR A 264 -6.99 0.84 -26.22
N MET A 265 -6.54 0.91 -24.97
CA MET A 265 -5.18 1.34 -24.64
C MET A 265 -4.12 0.42 -25.25
N LEU A 266 -4.42 -0.86 -25.45
CA LEU A 266 -3.57 -1.81 -26.15
C LEU A 266 -3.41 -1.43 -27.62
N ASP A 267 -4.49 -1.09 -28.31
CA ASP A 267 -4.47 -0.75 -29.74
C ASP A 267 -3.55 0.45 -30.00
N LEU A 268 -3.64 1.50 -29.17
CA LEU A 268 -2.77 2.69 -29.27
C LEU A 268 -1.29 2.40 -29.02
N LEU A 269 -0.96 1.37 -28.24
CA LEU A 269 0.43 0.97 -27.99
C LEU A 269 0.97 0.04 -29.07
N MET A 270 0.08 -0.65 -29.81
CA MET A 270 0.43 -1.57 -30.89
C MET A 270 0.44 -0.91 -32.27
N GLU A 271 -0.15 0.28 -32.43
CA GLU A 271 0.04 1.08 -33.64
C GLU A 271 1.52 1.48 -33.75
N GLU A 272 2.24 0.82 -34.67
CA GLU A 272 3.50 1.37 -35.18
C GLU A 272 3.21 2.78 -35.71
N PRO A 273 4.07 3.78 -35.45
CA PRO A 273 3.86 5.12 -36.00
C PRO A 273 3.65 4.96 -37.51
N PRO A 274 2.56 5.50 -38.09
CA PRO A 274 2.21 5.27 -39.48
C PRO A 274 3.43 5.55 -40.37
N GLU A 275 3.68 4.70 -41.37
CA GLU A 275 4.77 4.89 -42.34
C GLU A 275 4.71 6.27 -43.02
N GLU A 276 3.54 6.92 -43.02
CA GLU A 276 3.33 8.30 -43.48
C GLU A 276 4.05 9.37 -42.63
N LEU A 277 4.34 9.10 -41.34
CA LEU A 277 5.25 9.92 -40.52
C LEU A 277 6.74 9.60 -40.79
N MET A 278 7.01 8.47 -41.46
CA MET A 278 8.32 8.07 -41.98
C MET A 278 8.54 8.46 -43.44
N GLU A 279 7.56 9.07 -44.13
CA GLU A 279 7.92 9.91 -45.26
C GLU A 279 8.90 10.93 -44.70
N GLU A 280 10.16 10.83 -45.10
CA GLU A 280 11.20 11.77 -44.73
C GLU A 280 10.64 13.17 -45.00
N ILE A 281 10.14 13.84 -43.96
CA ILE A 281 9.97 15.28 -44.00
C ILE A 281 11.37 15.72 -44.35
N ASP A 282 11.56 16.18 -45.59
CA ASP A 282 12.84 16.60 -46.12
C ASP A 282 13.24 17.84 -45.32
N LEU A 283 13.82 17.56 -44.15
CA LEU A 283 14.18 18.50 -43.12
C LEU A 283 15.20 19.45 -43.71
N GLU A 284 16.03 18.98 -44.64
CA GLU A 284 16.91 19.83 -45.42
C GLU A 284 16.13 20.85 -46.26
N ARG A 285 15.08 20.45 -46.99
CA ARG A 285 14.18 21.39 -47.68
C ARG A 285 13.51 22.37 -46.73
N LEU A 286 12.95 21.94 -45.61
CA LEU A 286 12.30 22.85 -44.66
C LEU A 286 13.28 23.83 -43.99
N LEU A 287 14.49 23.38 -43.71
CA LEU A 287 15.54 24.22 -43.13
C LEU A 287 16.07 25.28 -44.11
N THR A 288 15.86 25.13 -45.42
CA THR A 288 16.22 26.18 -46.41
C THR A 288 15.42 27.48 -46.24
N VAL A 289 14.22 27.41 -45.66
CA VAL A 289 13.36 28.59 -45.39
C VAL A 289 13.91 29.46 -44.26
N LEU A 290 14.78 28.88 -43.42
CA LEU A 290 15.41 29.56 -42.30
C LEU A 290 16.72 30.24 -42.72
N ASN A 291 17.00 31.39 -42.09
CA ASN A 291 18.30 32.05 -42.23
C ASN A 291 19.38 31.25 -41.49
N ASP A 292 20.65 31.39 -41.86
CA ASP A 292 21.77 30.59 -41.30
C ASP A 292 21.82 30.56 -39.76
N LYS A 293 21.54 31.71 -39.12
CA LYS A 293 21.49 31.81 -37.65
C LYS A 293 20.29 31.11 -37.02
N GLU A 294 19.15 31.06 -37.70
CA GLU A 294 17.94 30.37 -37.24
C GLU A 294 18.08 28.86 -37.43
N ARG A 295 18.63 28.45 -38.57
CA ARG A 295 18.94 27.06 -38.91
C ARG A 295 19.90 26.42 -37.92
N GLU A 296 20.98 27.13 -37.58
CA GLU A 296 21.99 26.65 -36.64
C GLU A 296 21.42 26.49 -35.21
N VAL A 297 20.59 27.43 -34.75
CA VAL A 297 19.91 27.32 -33.46
C VAL A 297 19.02 26.08 -33.41
N ILE A 298 18.23 25.82 -34.46
CA ILE A 298 17.36 24.65 -34.53
C ILE A 298 18.16 23.34 -34.63
N ARG A 299 19.26 23.31 -35.40
CA ARG A 299 20.16 22.14 -35.49
C ARG A 299 20.76 21.79 -34.13
N LEU A 300 21.36 22.74 -33.44
CA LEU A 300 21.99 22.51 -32.13
C LEU A 300 20.96 22.23 -31.03
N ARG A 301 19.76 22.81 -31.11
CA ARG A 301 18.70 22.65 -30.09
C ARG A 301 18.01 21.30 -30.13
N TYR A 302 17.82 20.76 -31.33
CA TYR A 302 17.12 19.50 -31.57
C TYR A 302 18.05 18.37 -32.00
N GLY A 303 19.35 18.63 -32.13
CA GLY A 303 20.35 17.62 -32.52
C GLY A 303 20.13 17.10 -33.94
N LEU A 304 19.82 17.98 -34.90
CA LEU A 304 19.54 17.58 -36.28
C LEU A 304 20.85 17.38 -37.05
N GLY A 305 21.09 16.14 -37.53
CA GLY A 305 22.35 15.72 -38.15
C GLY A 305 23.31 15.06 -37.15
N ASP A 306 24.63 15.22 -37.34
CA ASP A 306 25.68 14.66 -36.45
C ASP A 306 26.00 15.53 -35.21
N THR A 307 25.12 16.46 -34.83
CA THR A 307 25.36 17.37 -33.69
C THR A 307 24.58 16.94 -32.44
N PRO A 308 25.21 16.94 -31.24
CA PRO A 308 24.51 16.63 -29.99
C PRO A 308 23.50 17.72 -29.61
N GLN A 309 22.45 17.33 -28.88
CA GLN A 309 21.43 18.24 -28.38
C GLN A 309 22.00 19.16 -27.30
N LEU A 310 21.85 20.48 -27.47
CA LEU A 310 22.34 21.49 -26.53
C LEU A 310 21.20 22.29 -25.88
N THR A 311 21.45 22.78 -24.67
CA THR A 311 20.57 23.72 -23.97
C THR A 311 20.64 25.13 -24.58
N LEU A 312 19.61 25.95 -24.37
CA LEU A 312 19.60 27.35 -24.86
C LEU A 312 20.79 28.18 -24.33
N GLU A 313 21.32 27.78 -23.17
CA GLU A 313 22.45 28.43 -22.53
C GLU A 313 23.78 28.03 -23.21
N GLU A 314 23.96 26.74 -23.48
CA GLU A 314 25.12 26.21 -24.22
C GLU A 314 25.14 26.70 -25.68
N ILE A 315 23.98 26.79 -26.34
CA ILE A 315 23.86 27.38 -27.69
C ILE A 315 24.20 28.87 -27.67
N GLY A 316 23.78 29.58 -26.61
CA GLY A 316 24.15 30.98 -26.41
C GLY A 316 25.66 31.17 -26.27
N GLN A 317 26.33 30.27 -25.55
CA GLN A 317 27.79 30.27 -25.43
C GLN A 317 28.47 29.94 -26.77
N HIS A 318 27.98 28.94 -27.50
CA HIS A 318 28.52 28.51 -28.79
C HIS A 318 28.40 29.60 -29.87
N MET A 319 27.25 30.28 -29.94
CA MET A 319 26.96 31.32 -30.94
C MET A 319 27.31 32.74 -30.47
N ARG A 320 27.85 32.90 -29.25
CA ARG A 320 28.12 34.19 -28.59
C ARG A 320 26.88 35.11 -28.54
N LEU A 321 25.74 34.54 -28.18
CA LEU A 321 24.45 35.22 -28.04
C LEU A 321 23.92 35.06 -26.61
N SER A 322 23.09 36.00 -26.17
CA SER A 322 22.37 35.81 -24.90
C SER A 322 21.33 34.69 -25.03
N ARG A 323 21.07 33.97 -23.93
CA ARG A 323 20.04 32.92 -23.86
C ARG A 323 18.69 33.40 -24.39
N GLU A 324 18.29 34.61 -24.03
CA GLU A 324 17.04 35.20 -24.50
C GLU A 324 17.04 35.47 -26.01
N ARG A 325 18.21 35.82 -26.58
CA ARG A 325 18.35 35.99 -28.02
C ARG A 325 18.24 34.67 -28.78
N VAL A 326 18.79 33.57 -28.25
CA VAL A 326 18.63 32.22 -28.81
C VAL A 326 17.15 31.81 -28.79
N ARG A 327 16.45 32.03 -27.67
CA ARG A 327 15.01 31.76 -27.54
C ARG A 327 14.18 32.54 -28.57
N GLN A 328 14.50 33.81 -28.82
CA GLN A 328 13.83 34.60 -29.85
C GLN A 328 14.06 34.06 -31.27
N LEU A 329 15.26 33.57 -31.57
CA LEU A 329 15.59 32.96 -32.86
C LEU A 329 14.89 31.62 -33.04
N GLU A 330 14.83 30.78 -32.01
CA GLU A 330 14.08 29.52 -31.98
C GLU A 330 12.59 29.75 -32.24
N ALA A 331 11.96 30.68 -31.50
CA ALA A 331 10.54 30.98 -31.67
C ALA A 331 10.20 31.45 -33.09
N ARG A 332 11.03 32.34 -33.67
CA ARG A 332 10.87 32.81 -35.05
C ARG A 332 11.07 31.71 -36.07
N ALA A 333 12.04 30.82 -35.84
CA ALA A 333 12.31 29.69 -36.72
C ALA A 333 11.13 28.70 -36.72
N ILE A 334 10.60 28.35 -35.55
CA ILE A 334 9.43 27.47 -35.42
C ILE A 334 8.20 28.08 -36.10
N GLU A 335 7.99 29.40 -35.98
CA GLU A 335 6.87 30.07 -36.63
C GLU A 335 6.98 30.07 -38.16
N LYS A 336 8.19 30.23 -38.71
CA LYS A 336 8.43 30.10 -40.17
C LYS A 336 8.23 28.66 -40.65
N LEU A 337 8.73 27.68 -39.91
CA LEU A 337 8.55 26.26 -40.23
C LEU A 337 7.08 25.85 -40.20
N ARG A 338 6.31 26.30 -39.20
CA ARG A 338 4.86 26.08 -39.12
C ARG A 338 4.12 26.63 -40.33
N LYS A 339 4.50 27.81 -40.83
CA LYS A 339 3.90 28.39 -42.04
C LYS A 339 4.25 27.60 -43.31
N ALA A 340 5.42 26.98 -43.36
CA ALA A 340 5.87 26.17 -44.50
C ALA A 340 5.27 24.77 -44.54
N ILE A 341 4.85 24.22 -43.38
CA ILE A 341 4.18 22.92 -43.27
C ILE A 341 2.65 23.07 -43.44
N GLY A 342 2.09 24.22 -43.06
CA GLY A 342 0.64 24.52 -43.14
C GLY A 342 0.16 25.11 -44.48
N SER A 343 1.00 25.10 -45.52
CA SER A 343 0.68 25.48 -46.90
C SER A 343 1.01 24.33 -47.83
#